data_AF-A0A507ZRJ0-F1
#
_entry.id   AF-A0A507ZRJ0-F1
#
_cell.length_a   1.000
_cell.length_b   1.000
_cell.length_c   1.000
_cell.angle_alpha   90.00
_cell.angle_beta   90.00
_cell.angle_gamma   90.00
#
_symmetry.space_group_name_H-M   'P 1'
#
loop_
_entity.id
_entity.type
_entity.pdbx_description
1 polymer ?
#
loop_
_entity_poly.entity_id
_entity_poly.type
_entity_poly.pdbx_seq_one_letter_code
_entity_poly.pdbx_strand_id
1 'polypeptide(L)' 'MKTIIFYACLLIAIALLVNIVFIFIEGLEQLTTYGYAYLFGKIIVFLGFATLSYFLGKRTSRK' A
#
# COMPACT_ATOMS: atom_id res chain seq x y z
N MET A 1 -4.12 21.39 3.30
CA MET A 1 -3.57 20.45 4.30
C MET A 1 -4.14 19.03 4.16
N LYS A 2 -5.46 18.81 4.26
CA LYS A 2 -6.08 17.47 4.13
C LYS A 2 -5.87 16.80 2.76
N THR A 3 -5.84 17.60 1.69
CA THR A 3 -5.56 17.16 0.32
C THR A 3 -4.12 16.69 0.13
N ILE A 4 -3.13 17.37 0.71
CA ILE A 4 -1.72 16.99 0.62
C ILE A 4 -1.48 15.65 1.32
N ILE A 5 -2.09 15.45 2.50
CA ILE A 5 -2.01 14.19 3.25
C ILE A 5 -2.66 13.05 2.46
N PHE A 6 -3.76 13.32 1.77
CA PHE A 6 -4.39 12.34 0.89
C PHE A 6 -3.49 11.95 -0.29
N TYR A 7 -2.93 12.92 -1.01
CA TYR A 7 -2.01 12.64 -2.12
C TYR A 7 -0.74 11.90 -1.66
N ALA A 8 -0.19 12.25 -0.49
CA ALA A 8 0.95 11.54 0.08
C ALA A 8 0.61 10.08 0.43
N CYS A 9 -0.53 9.82 1.08
CA CYS A 9 -0.99 8.46 1.37
C CYS A 9 -1.24 7.65 0.09
N LEU A 10 -1.79 8.30 -0.93
CA LEU A 10 -2.06 7.68 -2.23
C LEU A 10 -0.75 7.31 -2.95
N LEU A 11 0.25 8.18 -2.90
CA LEU A 11 1.58 7.93 -3.48
C LEU A 11 2.28 6.75 -2.78
N ILE A 12 2.23 6.71 -1.44
CA ILE A 12 2.74 5.60 -0.64
C ILE A 12 2.02 4.29 -0.97
N ALA A 13 0.69 4.32 -1.10
CA ALA A 13 -0.09 3.14 -1.45
C ALA A 13 0.28 2.58 -2.84
N ILE A 14 0.48 3.46 -3.83
CA ILE A 14 0.92 3.07 -5.18
C ILE A 14 2.32 2.45 -5.13
N ALA A 15 3.26 3.05 -4.39
CA ALA A 15 4.61 2.52 -4.26
C ALA A 15 4.63 1.12 -3.60
N LEU A 16 3.78 0.91 -2.59
CA LEU A 16 3.56 -0.40 -1.97
C LEU A 16 2.98 -1.42 -2.95
N LEU A 17 2.03 -1.01 -3.78
CA LEU A 17 1.41 -1.87 -4.77
C LEU A 17 2.42 -2.33 -5.83
N VAL A 18 3.25 -1.42 -6.34
CA VAL A 18 4.36 -1.76 -7.26
C VAL A 18 5.31 -2.76 -6.60
N ASN A 19 5.64 -2.57 -5.32
CA ASN A 19 6.48 -3.49 -4.57
C ASN A 19 5.87 -4.89 -4.44
N ILE A 20 4.56 -4.98 -4.17
CA ILE A 20 3.85 -6.26 -4.07
C ILE A 20 3.83 -6.96 -5.43
N VAL A 21 3.49 -6.24 -6.51
CA VAL A 21 3.47 -6.78 -7.88
C VAL A 21 4.86 -7.26 -8.29
N PHE A 22 5.91 -6.50 -7.96
CA PHE A 22 7.29 -6.89 -8.23
C PHE A 22 7.68 -8.19 -7.50
N ILE A 23 7.25 -8.36 -6.25
CA ILE A 23 7.47 -9.63 -5.52
C ILE A 23 6.75 -10.79 -6.19
N PHE A 24 5.52 -10.57 -6.69
CA PHE A 24 4.76 -11.61 -7.37
C PHE A 24 5.37 -12.03 -8.72
N ILE A 25 6.02 -11.10 -9.45
CA ILE A 25 6.57 -11.36 -10.79
C ILE A 25 8.03 -11.83 -10.71
N GLU A 26 8.87 -11.15 -9.93
CA GLU A 26 10.32 -11.38 -9.90
C GLU A 26 10.80 -11.96 -8.54
N GLY A 27 9.99 -11.84 -7.50
CA GLY A 27 10.39 -12.11 -6.11
C GLY A 27 10.16 -13.53 -5.61
N LEU A 28 10.09 -14.56 -6.48
CA LEU A 28 10.06 -15.96 -6.03
C LEU A 28 11.24 -16.26 -5.09
N GLU A 29 12.41 -15.67 -5.36
CA GLU A 29 13.62 -15.74 -4.53
C GLU A 29 13.46 -15.02 -3.17
N GLN A 30 12.71 -13.92 -3.14
CA GLN A 30 12.38 -13.20 -1.90
C GLN A 30 11.35 -13.97 -1.07
N LEU A 31 10.41 -14.68 -1.71
CA LEU A 31 9.44 -15.55 -1.06
C LEU A 31 10.11 -16.77 -0.43
N THR A 32 11.11 -17.36 -1.07
CA THR A 32 11.90 -18.46 -0.48
C THR A 32 12.84 -17.98 0.61
N THR A 33 13.41 -16.78 0.49
CA THR A 33 14.39 -16.25 1.47
C THR A 33 13.74 -15.68 2.73
N TYR A 34 12.67 -14.90 2.58
CA TYR A 34 11.99 -14.22 3.69
C TYR A 34 10.67 -14.87 4.09
N GLY A 35 10.19 -15.84 3.31
CA GLY A 35 8.92 -16.53 3.54
C GLY A 35 7.69 -15.70 3.18
N TYR A 36 6.54 -16.36 3.12
CA TYR A 36 5.24 -15.72 2.86
C TYR A 36 4.85 -14.66 3.91
N ALA A 37 5.47 -14.68 5.10
CA ALA A 37 5.27 -13.66 6.13
C ALA A 37 5.70 -12.25 5.68
N TYR A 38 6.75 -12.15 4.84
CA TYR A 38 7.20 -10.87 4.28
C TYR A 38 6.18 -10.27 3.32
N LEU A 39 5.61 -11.09 2.44
CA LEU A 39 4.53 -10.70 1.54
C LEU A 39 3.28 -10.29 2.35
N PHE A 40 2.91 -11.09 3.35
CA PHE A 40 1.76 -10.84 4.20
C PHE A 40 1.87 -9.51 4.96
N GLY A 41 3.06 -9.18 5.48
CA GLY A 41 3.35 -7.89 6.10
C GLY A 41 3.13 -6.71 5.15
N LYS A 42 3.63 -6.80 3.90
CA LYS A 42 3.40 -5.76 2.88
C LYS A 42 1.93 -5.60 2.51
N ILE A 43 1.17 -6.70 2.43
CA ILE A 43 -0.27 -6.68 2.16
C ILE A 43 -1.02 -5.99 3.31
N ILE A 44 -0.68 -6.27 4.56
CA ILE A 44 -1.30 -5.60 5.73
C ILE A 44 -1.01 -4.10 5.71
N VAL A 45 0.24 -3.70 5.48
CA VAL A 45 0.62 -2.28 5.41
C VAL A 45 -0.12 -1.58 4.27
N PHE A 46 -0.24 -2.23 3.10
CA PHE A 46 -1.00 -1.73 1.98
C PHE A 46 -2.49 -1.54 2.33
N LEU A 47 -3.13 -2.53 2.97
CA LEU A 47 -4.54 -2.43 3.40
C LEU A 47 -4.75 -1.32 4.43
N GLY A 48 -3.80 -1.11 5.34
CA GLY A 48 -3.83 0.00 6.30
C GLY A 48 -3.85 1.36 5.60
N PHE A 49 -2.90 1.58 4.66
CA PHE A 49 -2.85 2.82 3.87
C PHE A 49 -4.05 2.98 2.93
N ALA A 50 -4.53 1.90 2.33
CA ALA A 50 -5.72 1.92 1.47
C ALA A 50 -6.98 2.32 2.26
N THR A 51 -7.16 1.76 3.45
CA THR A 51 -8.26 2.10 4.35
C THR A 51 -8.18 3.56 4.80
N LEU A 52 -6.99 4.01 5.22
CA LEU A 52 -6.76 5.42 5.59
C LEU A 52 -7.05 6.37 4.43
N SER A 53 -6.56 6.06 3.22
CA SER A 53 -6.85 6.84 2.00
C SER A 53 -8.34 6.88 1.69
N TYR A 54 -9.06 5.76 1.79
CA TYR A 54 -10.50 5.71 1.54
C TYR A 54 -11.28 6.61 2.51
N PHE A 55 -10.97 6.55 3.81
CA PHE A 55 -11.62 7.41 4.81
C PHE A 55 -11.25 8.90 4.66
N LEU A 56 -10.00 9.22 4.31
CA LEU A 56 -9.59 10.60 4.02
C LEU A 56 -10.26 11.15 2.75
N GLY A 57 -10.37 10.33 1.71
CA GLY A 57 -11.02 10.68 0.44
C GLY A 57 -12.50 10.98 0.62
N LYS A 58 -13.21 10.16 1.40
CA LYS A 58 -14.63 10.36 1.73
C LYS A 58 -14.90 11.68 2.45
N ARG A 59 -13.98 12.16 3.31
CA ARG A 59 -14.09 13.47 3.97
C ARG A 59 -13.78 14.66 3.05
N THR A 60 -12.93 14.46 2.05
CA THR A 60 -12.57 15.52 1.08
C THR A 60 -13.64 15.70 0.02
N SER A 61 -14.27 14.62 -0.46
CA SER A 61 -15.30 14.65 -1.50
C SER A 61 -16.71 15.04 -1.01
N ARG A 62 -16.92 15.18 0.31
CA ARG A 62 -18.21 15.59 0.92
C ARG A 62 -18.31 17.08 1.23
N LYS A 63 -17.39 17.90 0.72
CA LYS A 63 -17.43 19.36 0.84
C LYS A 63 -18.00 20.00 -0.40
#